data_AF-A0A6I5CUJ9-F1
#
_entry.id   AF-A0A6I5CUJ9-F1
#
_cell.length_a   1.000
_cell.length_b   1.000
_cell.length_c   1.000
_cell.angle_alpha   90.00
_cell.angle_beta   90.00
_cell.angle_gamma   90.00
#
_symmetry.space_group_name_H-M   'P 1'
#
loop_
_entity.id
_entity.type
_entity.pdbx_description
1 polymer ?
#
loop_
_entity_poly.entity_id
_entity_poly.type
_entity_poly.pdbx_seq_one_letter_code
_entity_poly.pdbx_strand_id
1 'polypeptide(L)'
;APGVAAVDRLLADWLPKATYPVRHGNHPNSAFALGLALDSGELSPATDRAVRDRLLAWFADDRDAPAHWEPSGQDFLSPALAEADAVRRVLEPERFASWLDRFLPALGSGAPCAPLDVPVVSDHADPQIGHLLGLALSRAAALRSLVAALPDGPVRTRLAGAA
;
A
#
# COMPACT_ATOMS: atom_id res chain seq x y z
N ALA A 1 -8.78 15.88 -19.83
CA ALA A 1 -7.60 15.77 -20.73
C ALA A 1 -7.59 14.40 -21.41
N PRO A 2 -7.07 14.25 -22.64
CA PRO A 2 -7.08 12.96 -23.37
C PRO A 2 -6.42 11.80 -22.60
N GLY A 3 -5.36 12.07 -21.82
CA GLY A 3 -4.68 11.07 -21.00
C GLY A 3 -5.53 10.51 -19.86
N VAL A 4 -6.25 11.38 -19.13
CA VAL A 4 -7.17 10.97 -18.05
C VAL A 4 -8.26 10.05 -18.58
N ALA A 5 -8.90 10.43 -19.70
CA ALA A 5 -9.95 9.62 -20.32
C ALA A 5 -9.42 8.26 -20.81
N ALA A 6 -8.16 8.22 -21.29
CA ALA A 6 -7.53 6.97 -21.69
C ALA A 6 -7.27 6.05 -20.49
N VAL A 7 -6.77 6.59 -19.38
CA VAL A 7 -6.54 5.81 -18.14
C VAL A 7 -7.85 5.28 -17.57
N ASP A 8 -8.89 6.12 -17.48
CA ASP A 8 -10.21 5.72 -16.97
C ASP A 8 -10.78 4.54 -17.75
N ARG A 9 -10.80 4.64 -19.09
CA ARG A 9 -11.26 3.57 -19.97
C ARG A 9 -10.43 2.30 -19.83
N LEU A 10 -9.10 2.42 -19.82
CA LEU A 10 -8.21 1.25 -19.71
C LEU A 10 -8.37 0.53 -18.37
N LEU A 11 -8.56 1.27 -17.28
CA LEU A 11 -8.87 0.69 -15.97
C LEU A 11 -10.22 -0.03 -15.97
N ALA A 12 -11.27 0.62 -16.48
CA ALA A 12 -12.60 0.02 -16.58
C ALA A 12 -12.59 -1.30 -17.40
N ASP A 13 -11.82 -1.35 -18.49
CA ASP A 13 -11.68 -2.53 -19.34
C ASP A 13 -10.81 -3.64 -18.72
N TRP A 14 -9.88 -3.28 -17.84
CA TRP A 14 -8.89 -4.20 -17.25
C TRP A 14 -9.36 -4.81 -15.92
N LEU A 15 -9.96 -4.01 -15.03
CA LEU A 15 -10.34 -4.45 -13.68
C LEU A 15 -11.18 -5.74 -13.68
N PRO A 16 -12.18 -5.94 -14.58
CA PRO A 16 -12.95 -7.19 -14.61
C PRO A 16 -12.11 -8.44 -14.92
N LYS A 17 -10.98 -8.28 -15.63
CA LYS A 17 -10.09 -9.38 -16.06
C LYS A 17 -9.00 -9.68 -15.03
N ALA A 18 -8.71 -8.75 -14.13
CA ALA A 18 -7.62 -8.82 -13.18
C ALA A 18 -7.97 -9.75 -12.01
N THR A 19 -7.71 -11.05 -12.17
CA THR A 19 -8.08 -12.06 -11.15
C THR A 19 -7.29 -11.85 -9.85
N TYR A 20 -5.99 -11.58 -9.96
CA TYR A 20 -5.09 -11.41 -8.82
C TYR A 20 -4.44 -10.03 -8.82
N PRO A 21 -4.13 -9.45 -7.64
CA PRO A 21 -3.32 -8.25 -7.56
C PRO A 21 -1.84 -8.59 -7.80
N VAL A 22 -1.10 -7.60 -8.29
CA VAL A 22 0.38 -7.61 -8.27
C VAL A 22 0.85 -6.99 -6.96
N ARG A 23 1.53 -7.78 -6.12
CA ARG A 23 1.89 -7.39 -4.74
C ARG A 23 3.35 -6.99 -4.54
N HIS A 24 4.26 -7.40 -5.42
CA HIS A 24 5.69 -7.15 -5.21
C HIS A 24 6.01 -5.65 -5.17
N GLY A 25 7.12 -5.28 -4.52
CA GLY A 25 7.44 -3.91 -4.14
C GLY A 25 7.94 -3.00 -5.26
N ASN A 26 7.58 -3.25 -6.52
CA ASN A 26 8.01 -2.41 -7.64
C ASN A 26 6.84 -1.67 -8.27
N HIS A 27 7.11 -0.87 -9.29
CA HIS A 27 6.14 -0.02 -9.99
C HIS A 27 4.79 -0.67 -10.39
N PRO A 28 4.69 -1.95 -10.80
CA PRO A 28 3.39 -2.53 -11.16
C PRO A 28 2.51 -2.93 -9.96
N ASN A 29 2.90 -2.57 -8.72
CA ASN A 29 2.11 -2.86 -7.52
C ASN A 29 0.68 -2.33 -7.64
N SER A 30 -0.30 -3.23 -7.59
CA SER A 30 -1.71 -2.90 -7.85
C SER A 30 -2.31 -2.02 -6.75
N ALA A 31 -1.94 -2.25 -5.49
CA ALA A 31 -2.44 -1.46 -4.37
C ALA A 31 -1.98 -0.01 -4.48
N PHE A 32 -0.69 0.21 -4.74
CA PHE A 32 -0.12 1.54 -4.91
C PHE A 32 -0.75 2.28 -6.10
N ALA A 33 -0.80 1.65 -7.28
CA ALA A 33 -1.34 2.29 -8.49
C ALA A 33 -2.82 2.65 -8.36
N LEU A 34 -3.64 1.75 -7.81
CA LEU A 34 -5.07 1.99 -7.63
C LEU A 34 -5.35 2.99 -6.49
N GLY A 35 -4.53 3.02 -5.44
CA GLY A 35 -4.61 4.04 -4.41
C GLY A 35 -4.39 5.45 -4.98
N LEU A 36 -3.37 5.63 -5.83
CA LEU A 36 -3.14 6.90 -6.52
C LEU A 36 -4.28 7.26 -7.50
N ALA A 37 -4.85 6.27 -8.18
CA ALA A 37 -5.98 6.50 -9.07
C ALA A 37 -7.21 7.04 -8.31
N LEU A 38 -7.51 6.51 -7.11
CA LEU A 38 -8.57 7.03 -6.25
C LEU A 38 -8.26 8.46 -5.76
N ASP A 39 -7.03 8.72 -5.32
CA ASP A 39 -6.63 10.04 -4.80
C ASP A 39 -6.63 11.14 -5.87
N SER A 40 -6.52 10.77 -7.15
CA SER A 40 -6.56 11.73 -8.25
C SER A 40 -7.88 12.51 -8.31
N GLY A 41 -9.00 11.90 -7.92
CA GLY A 41 -10.34 12.47 -8.09
C GLY A 41 -10.79 12.60 -9.55
N GLU A 42 -10.05 12.02 -10.50
CA GLU A 42 -10.26 12.18 -11.94
C GLU A 42 -11.01 11.00 -12.60
N LEU A 43 -11.24 9.91 -11.86
CA LEU A 43 -11.95 8.73 -12.36
C LEU A 43 -13.44 9.02 -12.54
N SER A 44 -14.05 8.40 -13.56
CA SER A 44 -15.50 8.41 -13.68
C SER A 44 -16.13 7.70 -12.48
N PRO A 45 -17.37 8.04 -12.07
CA PRO A 45 -18.01 7.38 -10.93
C PRO A 45 -18.15 5.86 -11.07
N ALA A 46 -18.23 5.36 -12.31
CA ALA A 46 -18.26 3.92 -12.57
C ALA A 46 -16.89 3.27 -12.35
N THR A 47 -15.82 3.88 -12.85
CA THR A 47 -14.45 3.38 -12.67
C THR A 47 -13.99 3.49 -11.21
N ASP A 48 -14.29 4.59 -10.52
CA ASP A 48 -14.00 4.74 -9.08
C ASP A 48 -14.61 3.59 -8.27
N ARG A 49 -15.90 3.30 -8.47
CA ARG A 49 -16.56 2.15 -7.84
C ARG A 49 -15.88 0.83 -8.19
N ALA A 50 -15.57 0.60 -9.47
CA ALA A 50 -14.90 -0.62 -9.90
C ALA A 50 -13.51 -0.80 -9.26
N VAL A 51 -12.76 0.29 -9.06
CA VAL A 51 -11.47 0.28 -8.35
C VAL A 51 -11.68 -0.09 -6.88
N ARG A 52 -12.64 0.55 -6.20
CA ARG A 52 -12.96 0.27 -4.79
C ARG A 52 -13.39 -1.19 -4.59
N ASP A 53 -14.30 -1.67 -5.42
CA ASP A 53 -14.79 -3.05 -5.39
C ASP A 53 -13.65 -4.05 -5.62
N ARG A 54 -12.73 -3.74 -6.54
CA ARG A 54 -11.58 -4.60 -6.82
C ARG A 54 -10.58 -4.63 -5.67
N LEU A 55 -10.27 -3.48 -5.06
CA LEU A 55 -9.40 -3.41 -3.88
C LEU A 55 -10.00 -4.21 -2.72
N LEU A 56 -11.30 -4.09 -2.48
CA LEU A 56 -11.99 -4.89 -1.46
C LEU A 56 -11.92 -6.38 -1.77
N ALA A 57 -12.23 -6.78 -3.01
CA ALA A 57 -12.21 -8.19 -3.42
C ALA A 57 -10.80 -8.83 -3.30
N TRP A 58 -9.74 -8.06 -3.49
CA TRP A 58 -8.37 -8.56 -3.39
C TRP A 58 -7.81 -8.60 -1.98
N PHE A 59 -8.14 -7.61 -1.15
CA PHE A 59 -7.38 -7.32 0.08
C PHE A 59 -8.22 -7.35 1.36
N ALA A 60 -9.56 -7.30 1.30
CA ALA A 60 -10.38 -7.15 2.51
C ALA A 60 -10.29 -8.34 3.48
N ASP A 61 -9.95 -9.53 2.98
CA ASP A 61 -9.81 -10.76 3.77
C ASP A 61 -8.35 -11.15 4.04
N ASP A 62 -7.39 -10.35 3.57
CA ASP A 62 -5.97 -10.63 3.80
C ASP A 62 -5.61 -10.49 5.28
N ARG A 63 -4.67 -11.33 5.69
CA ARG A 63 -4.16 -11.46 7.05
C ARG A 63 -2.74 -11.99 7.04
N ASP A 64 -2.02 -11.79 8.14
CA ASP A 64 -0.68 -12.37 8.35
C ASP A 64 0.28 -12.06 7.17
N ALA A 65 0.32 -10.80 6.74
CA ALA A 65 1.17 -10.38 5.62
C ALA A 65 2.62 -10.85 5.84
N PRO A 66 3.32 -11.38 4.81
CA PRO A 66 4.67 -11.90 4.93
C PRO A 66 5.72 -10.77 5.03
N ALA A 67 5.51 -9.80 5.92
CA ALA A 67 6.33 -8.61 6.11
C ALA A 67 7.79 -8.93 6.47
N HIS A 68 8.06 -10.11 7.02
CA HIS A 68 9.41 -10.60 7.34
C HIS A 68 10.26 -10.92 6.08
N TRP A 69 9.67 -10.92 4.88
CA TRP A 69 10.41 -11.02 3.62
C TRP A 69 10.89 -9.65 3.10
N GLU A 70 10.44 -8.56 3.70
CA GLU A 70 10.85 -7.22 3.27
C GLU A 70 12.17 -6.77 3.93
N PRO A 71 13.00 -6.00 3.22
CA PRO A 71 12.87 -5.64 1.79
C PRO A 71 13.40 -6.74 0.84
N SER A 72 12.83 -6.82 -0.36
CA SER A 72 13.50 -7.43 -1.52
C SER A 72 14.54 -6.46 -2.10
N GLY A 73 15.59 -6.99 -2.73
CA GLY A 73 16.78 -6.21 -3.12
C GLY A 73 16.57 -5.10 -4.17
N GLN A 74 15.37 -4.97 -4.73
CA GLN A 74 15.02 -3.95 -5.72
C GLN A 74 13.70 -3.25 -5.41
N ASP A 75 13.15 -3.47 -4.21
CA ASP A 75 11.89 -2.86 -3.82
C ASP A 75 12.01 -1.33 -3.85
N PHE A 76 11.02 -0.70 -4.47
CA PHE A 76 10.76 0.74 -4.40
C PHE A 76 9.59 1.05 -3.45
N LEU A 77 8.72 0.07 -3.21
CA LEU A 77 7.52 0.11 -2.39
C LEU A 77 7.58 -1.04 -1.38
N SER A 78 7.05 -0.83 -0.18
CA SER A 78 6.76 -1.94 0.73
C SER A 78 5.46 -2.62 0.26
N PRO A 79 5.47 -3.92 -0.10
CA PRO A 79 4.25 -4.67 -0.38
C PRO A 79 3.18 -4.50 0.69
N ALA A 80 3.54 -4.68 1.97
CA ALA A 80 2.58 -4.62 3.06
C ALA A 80 2.03 -3.20 3.29
N LEU A 81 2.89 -2.16 3.27
CA LEU A 81 2.42 -0.80 3.49
C LEU A 81 1.66 -0.22 2.30
N ALA A 82 2.00 -0.61 1.05
CA ALA A 82 1.22 -0.22 -0.12
C ALA A 82 -0.20 -0.79 -0.06
N GLU A 83 -0.35 -2.04 0.37
CA GLU A 83 -1.64 -2.68 0.58
C GLU A 83 -2.44 -2.00 1.70
N ALA A 84 -1.83 -1.81 2.87
CA ALA A 84 -2.50 -1.14 3.98
C ALA A 84 -2.92 0.30 3.63
N ASP A 85 -2.07 1.04 2.90
CA ASP A 85 -2.40 2.38 2.43
C ASP A 85 -3.57 2.35 1.42
N ALA A 86 -3.63 1.38 0.50
CA ALA A 86 -4.77 1.24 -0.40
C ALA A 86 -6.07 0.87 0.36
N VAL A 87 -6.00 -0.07 1.30
CA VAL A 87 -7.16 -0.59 2.04
C VAL A 87 -7.80 0.49 2.91
N ARG A 88 -7.03 1.41 3.52
CA ARG A 88 -7.61 2.53 4.28
C ARG A 88 -8.49 3.47 3.45
N ARG A 89 -8.40 3.45 2.11
CA ARG A 89 -9.24 4.27 1.22
C ARG A 89 -10.61 3.65 0.96
N VAL A 90 -10.76 2.36 1.24
CA VAL A 90 -11.94 1.56 0.84
C VAL A 90 -12.66 0.90 2.03
N LEU A 91 -12.08 0.95 3.23
CA LEU A 91 -12.73 0.55 4.48
C LEU A 91 -13.00 1.78 5.36
N GLU A 92 -14.11 1.73 6.09
CA GLU A 92 -14.38 2.70 7.16
C GLU A 92 -13.31 2.62 8.26
N PRO A 93 -12.99 3.72 8.95
CA PRO A 93 -11.84 3.81 9.86
C PRO A 93 -11.75 2.70 10.92
N GLU A 94 -12.85 2.37 11.59
CA GLU A 94 -12.89 1.34 12.63
C GLU A 94 -12.67 -0.06 12.05
N ARG A 95 -13.21 -0.32 10.85
CA ARG A 95 -13.03 -1.58 10.13
C ARG A 95 -11.61 -1.69 9.60
N PHE A 96 -11.03 -0.59 9.13
CA PHE A 96 -9.64 -0.53 8.71
C PHE A 96 -8.68 -0.83 9.87
N ALA A 97 -8.87 -0.20 11.04
CA ALA A 97 -8.04 -0.48 12.22
C ALA A 97 -8.09 -1.97 12.60
N SER A 98 -9.30 -2.54 12.65
CA SER A 98 -9.50 -3.96 12.94
C SER A 98 -8.89 -4.89 11.88
N TRP A 99 -8.92 -4.48 10.61
CA TRP A 99 -8.28 -5.20 9.50
C TRP A 99 -6.75 -5.16 9.63
N LEU A 100 -6.18 -3.98 9.92
CA LEU A 100 -4.74 -3.79 10.05
C LEU A 100 -4.15 -4.64 11.18
N ASP A 101 -4.87 -4.78 12.30
CA ASP A 101 -4.45 -5.64 13.42
C ASP A 101 -4.31 -7.12 13.01
N ARG A 102 -5.16 -7.60 12.09
CA ARG A 102 -5.06 -8.98 11.55
C ARG A 102 -4.05 -9.09 10.40
N PHE A 103 -3.90 -8.03 9.62
CA PHE A 103 -3.00 -7.98 8.48
C PHE A 103 -1.53 -7.90 8.91
N LEU A 104 -1.21 -7.06 9.90
CA LEU A 104 0.13 -6.85 10.45
C LEU A 104 0.11 -6.99 12.00
N PRO A 105 -0.09 -8.20 12.54
CA PRO A 105 -0.20 -8.43 13.99
C PRO A 105 1.08 -8.05 14.77
N ALA A 106 2.22 -7.97 14.08
CA ALA A 106 3.47 -7.48 14.65
C ALA A 106 3.34 -6.05 15.20
N LEU A 107 2.48 -5.19 14.61
CA LEU A 107 2.30 -3.80 15.03
C LEU A 107 1.77 -3.71 16.47
N GLY A 108 0.73 -4.47 16.80
CA GLY A 108 0.10 -4.48 18.13
C GLY A 108 0.87 -5.27 19.19
N SER A 109 1.60 -6.31 18.79
CA SER A 109 2.32 -7.19 19.72
C SER A 109 3.70 -6.67 20.17
N GLY A 110 4.23 -5.62 19.54
CA GLY A 110 5.59 -5.15 19.80
C GLY A 110 6.69 -5.98 19.10
N ALA A 111 6.33 -7.07 18.42
CA ALA A 111 7.28 -7.92 17.70
C ALA A 111 7.99 -7.16 16.57
N PRO A 112 9.19 -7.58 16.12
CA PRO A 112 9.88 -6.98 14.98
C PRO A 112 8.97 -6.88 13.76
N CYS A 113 9.03 -5.74 13.07
CA CYS A 113 8.18 -5.44 11.92
C CYS A 113 9.02 -4.74 10.85
N ALA A 114 9.60 -5.53 9.94
CA ALA A 114 10.56 -5.05 8.94
C ALA A 114 10.09 -3.86 8.07
N PRO A 115 8.78 -3.69 7.78
CA PRO A 115 8.30 -2.47 7.11
C PRO A 115 8.51 -1.16 7.88
N LEU A 116 8.77 -1.21 9.19
CA LEU A 116 9.06 -0.05 10.02
C LEU A 116 10.55 0.32 10.05
N ASP A 117 11.42 -0.58 9.58
CA ASP A 117 12.86 -0.37 9.59
C ASP A 117 13.32 0.41 8.35
N VAL A 118 14.37 1.22 8.51
CA VAL A 118 15.03 1.91 7.39
C VAL A 118 15.83 0.88 6.58
N PRO A 119 15.61 0.75 5.25
CA PRO A 119 16.33 -0.22 4.44
C PRO A 119 17.82 0.14 4.32
N VAL A 120 18.68 -0.88 4.32
CA VAL A 120 20.12 -0.73 4.08
C VAL A 120 20.38 -0.70 2.57
N VAL A 121 21.07 0.34 2.10
CA VAL A 121 21.44 0.52 0.69
C VAL A 121 22.94 0.26 0.52
N SER A 122 23.31 -0.87 -0.10
CA SER A 122 24.71 -1.27 -0.24
C SER A 122 25.47 -0.51 -1.32
N ASP A 123 24.80 -0.12 -2.39
CA ASP A 123 25.35 0.67 -3.49
C ASP A 123 24.30 1.68 -3.97
N HIS A 124 24.65 2.97 -3.91
CA HIS A 124 23.76 4.07 -4.29
C HIS A 124 23.85 4.40 -5.78
N ALA A 125 24.88 3.90 -6.48
CA ALA A 125 25.08 4.13 -7.91
C ALA A 125 24.44 3.04 -8.77
N ASP A 126 24.16 1.86 -8.19
CA ASP A 126 23.44 0.80 -8.88
C ASP A 126 21.95 1.18 -9.05
N PRO A 127 21.39 1.14 -10.27
CA PRO A 127 20.03 1.61 -10.52
C PRO A 127 18.94 0.73 -9.92
N GLN A 128 19.23 -0.54 -9.62
CA GLN A 128 18.27 -1.47 -9.02
C GLN A 128 18.34 -1.43 -7.49
N ILE A 129 19.54 -1.49 -6.91
CA ILE A 129 19.74 -1.36 -5.47
C ILE A 129 19.33 0.05 -5.01
N GLY A 130 19.57 1.07 -5.83
CA GLY A 130 19.14 2.45 -5.61
C GLY A 130 17.62 2.61 -5.41
N HIS A 131 16.79 1.66 -5.86
CA HIS A 131 15.35 1.65 -5.55
C HIS A 131 15.08 1.67 -4.04
N LEU A 132 15.96 1.10 -3.22
CA LEU A 132 15.80 1.07 -1.77
C LEU A 132 15.81 2.47 -1.13
N LEU A 133 16.38 3.48 -1.80
CA LEU A 133 16.22 4.88 -1.41
C LEU A 133 14.77 5.34 -1.61
N GLY A 134 14.18 4.96 -2.74
CA GLY A 134 12.75 5.15 -3.02
C GLY A 134 11.87 4.40 -2.04
N LEU A 135 12.27 3.19 -1.63
CA LEU A 135 11.60 2.42 -0.57
C LEU A 135 11.57 3.16 0.75
N ALA A 136 12.69 3.74 1.18
CA ALA A 136 12.72 4.52 2.43
C ALA A 136 11.70 5.68 2.38
N LEU A 137 11.63 6.40 1.25
CA LEU A 137 10.69 7.50 1.08
C LEU A 137 9.23 7.02 0.99
N SER A 138 8.96 5.95 0.24
CA SER A 138 7.60 5.43 0.06
C SER A 138 7.05 4.82 1.35
N ARG A 139 7.88 4.14 2.16
CA ARG A 139 7.53 3.69 3.52
C ARG A 139 7.16 4.85 4.40
N ALA A 140 8.00 5.88 4.49
CA ALA A 140 7.72 7.05 5.33
C ALA A 140 6.42 7.76 4.92
N ALA A 141 6.15 7.87 3.61
CA ALA A 141 4.90 8.42 3.10
C ALA A 141 3.68 7.57 3.52
N ALA A 142 3.73 6.25 3.31
CA ALA A 142 2.67 5.34 3.69
C ALA A 142 2.41 5.35 5.21
N LEU A 143 3.47 5.32 6.03
CA LEU A 143 3.35 5.37 7.48
C LEU A 143 2.64 6.64 7.96
N ARG A 144 2.96 7.81 7.41
CA ARG A 144 2.25 9.06 7.72
C ARG A 144 0.76 8.99 7.36
N SER A 145 0.45 8.44 6.18
CA SER A 145 -0.94 8.26 5.75
C SER A 145 -1.71 7.28 6.65
N LEU A 146 -1.07 6.20 7.10
CA LEU A 146 -1.67 5.25 8.03
C LEU A 146 -1.90 5.86 9.42
N VAL A 147 -0.93 6.63 9.94
CA VAL A 147 -1.08 7.36 11.22
C VAL A 147 -2.26 8.33 11.19
N ALA A 148 -2.51 8.98 10.06
CA ALA A 148 -3.64 9.89 9.89
C ALA A 148 -5.00 9.16 9.81
N ALA A 149 -5.01 7.90 9.40
CA ALA A 149 -6.23 7.12 9.22
C ALA A 149 -6.63 6.28 10.45
N LEU A 150 -5.76 6.19 11.46
CA LEU A 150 -5.98 5.38 12.66
C LEU A 150 -6.47 6.23 13.84
N PRO A 151 -7.32 5.66 14.71
CA PRO A 151 -7.64 6.28 15.99
C PRO A 151 -6.41 6.27 16.92
N ASP A 152 -6.44 7.10 17.97
CA ASP A 152 -5.40 7.10 18.99
C ASP A 152 -5.27 5.73 19.67
N GLY A 153 -4.04 5.25 19.80
CA GLY A 153 -3.75 3.93 20.34
C GLY A 153 -2.30 3.50 20.09
N PRO A 154 -1.90 2.34 20.66
CA PRO A 154 -0.51 1.87 20.63
C PRO A 154 0.00 1.64 19.20
N VAL A 155 -0.84 1.11 18.31
CA VAL A 155 -0.48 0.91 16.89
C VAL A 155 -0.20 2.24 16.20
N ARG A 156 -1.07 3.24 16.36
CA ARG A 156 -0.87 4.58 15.80
C ARG A 156 0.42 5.22 16.33
N THR A 157 0.65 5.18 17.65
CA THR A 157 1.87 5.71 18.27
C THR A 157 3.13 5.04 17.70
N ARG A 158 3.08 3.72 17.53
CA ARG A 158 4.21 2.96 16.99
C ARG A 158 4.51 3.34 15.53
N LEU A 159 3.49 3.44 14.69
CA LEU A 159 3.65 3.89 13.31
C LEU A 159 4.19 5.31 13.25
N ALA A 160 3.71 6.21 14.12
CA ALA A 160 4.19 7.60 14.19
C ALA A 160 5.67 7.69 14.59
N GLY A 161 6.17 6.78 15.43
CA GLY A 161 7.59 6.72 15.78
C GLY A 161 8.51 6.22 14.66
N ALA A 162 7.95 5.58 13.64
CA ALA A 162 8.69 5.05 12.49
C ALA A 162 8.55 5.90 11.20
N ALA A 163 7.64 6.89 11.19
CA ALA A 163 7.25 7.69 10.03
C ALA A 163 8.15 8.93 9.80
#